data_AF-A0A1H0GLJ8-F1
#
_entry.id   AF-A0A1H0GLJ8-F1
#
_cell.length_a   1.000
_cell.length_b   1.000
_cell.length_c   1.000
_cell.angle_alpha   90.00
_cell.angle_beta   90.00
_cell.angle_gamma   90.00
#
_symmetry.space_group_name_H-M   'P 1'
#
loop_
_entity.id
_entity.type
_entity.pdbx_description
1 polymer ?
#
loop_
_entity_poly.entity_id
_entity_poly.type
_entity_poly.pdbx_seq_one_letter_code
_entity_poly.pdbx_strand_id
1 'polypeptide(L)'
;MDIKKNHYFNIIIGYIGTLLILIAGIRHILITDDVIGNGLIFFGLIFFQNSLYYMESKFLSEKERRIVNWSFFSLMTIILIIGFTFV
;
A
#
# COMPACT_ATOMS: atom_id res chain seq x y z
N MET A 1 8.25 20.61 -12.21
CA MET A 1 7.00 19.83 -12.24
C MET A 1 6.04 20.49 -11.25
N ASP A 2 4.89 20.98 -11.72
CA ASP A 2 3.94 21.76 -10.91
C ASP A 2 3.54 21.05 -9.61
N ILE A 3 3.66 21.74 -8.47
CA ILE A 3 3.38 21.20 -7.13
C ILE A 3 1.94 20.65 -7.05
N LYS A 4 0.99 21.28 -7.75
CA LYS A 4 -0.40 20.81 -7.88
C LYS A 4 -0.53 19.53 -8.71
N LYS A 5 0.25 19.38 -9.78
CA LYS A 5 0.22 18.18 -10.63
C LYS A 5 0.72 16.96 -9.87
N ASN A 6 1.71 17.15 -8.99
CA ASN A 6 2.22 16.09 -8.11
C ASN A 6 1.19 15.67 -7.05
N HIS A 7 0.35 16.60 -6.58
CA HIS A 7 -0.71 16.35 -5.60
C HIS A 7 -1.78 15.37 -6.12
N TYR A 8 -2.38 15.69 -7.27
CA TYR A 8 -3.44 14.85 -7.83
C TYR A 8 -2.91 13.49 -8.27
N PHE A 9 -1.66 13.43 -8.76
CA PHE A 9 -1.03 12.17 -9.15
C PHE A 9 -0.88 11.20 -7.98
N ASN A 10 -0.40 11.67 -6.82
CA ASN A 10 -0.25 10.83 -5.63
C ASN A 10 -1.59 10.37 -5.05
N ILE A 11 -2.65 11.19 -5.16
CA ILE A 11 -4.01 10.79 -4.78
C ILE A 11 -4.52 9.68 -5.71
N ILE A 12 -4.39 9.87 -7.02
CA ILE A 12 -4.82 8.87 -8.03
C ILE A 12 -4.08 7.54 -7.81
N ILE A 13 -2.77 7.59 -7.57
CA ILE A 13 -1.98 6.39 -7.26
C ILE A 13 -2.51 5.69 -6.01
N GLY A 14 -2.85 6.44 -4.96
CA GLY A 14 -3.44 5.86 -3.74
C GLY A 14 -4.75 5.13 -4.01
N TYR A 15 -5.66 5.74 -4.78
CA TYR A 15 -6.91 5.10 -5.19
C TYR A 15 -6.69 3.83 -6.01
N ILE A 16 -5.73 3.86 -6.95
CA ILE A 16 -5.35 2.66 -7.72
C ILE A 16 -4.80 1.58 -6.79
N GLY A 17 -3.95 1.94 -5.83
CA GLY A 17 -3.40 1.02 -4.83
C GLY A 17 -4.48 0.33 -4.00
N THR A 18 -5.42 1.11 -3.47
CA THR A 18 -6.57 0.60 -2.70
C THR A 18 -7.43 -0.35 -3.55
N LEU A 19 -7.72 0.00 -4.80
CA LEU A 19 -8.48 -0.86 -5.71
C LEU A 19 -7.78 -2.19 -5.97
N LEU A 20 -6.45 -2.19 -6.15
CA LEU A 20 -5.68 -3.42 -6.36
C LEU A 20 -5.72 -4.34 -5.12
N ILE A 21 -5.58 -3.78 -3.91
CA ILE A 21 -5.71 -4.54 -2.66
C ILE A 21 -7.11 -5.14 -2.54
N LEU A 22 -8.15 -4.37 -2.87
CA LEU A 22 -9.54 -4.81 -2.74
C LEU A 22 -9.88 -5.93 -3.75
N ILE A 23 -9.41 -5.81 -4.99
CA ILE A 23 -9.52 -6.87 -6.02
C ILE A 23 -8.78 -8.13 -5.55
N ALA A 24 -7.58 -7.97 -5.00
CA ALA A 24 -6.80 -9.11 -4.53
C ALA A 24 -7.45 -9.80 -3.31
N GLY A 25 -8.04 -9.04 -2.39
CA GLY A 25 -8.79 -9.58 -1.25
C GLY A 25 -10.01 -10.39 -1.71
N ILE A 26 -10.75 -9.90 -2.71
CA ILE A 26 -11.86 -10.65 -3.32
C ILE A 26 -11.34 -11.95 -3.95
N ARG A 27 -10.25 -11.88 -4.73
CA ARG A 27 -9.69 -13.07 -5.39
C ARG A 27 -9.16 -14.11 -4.41
N HIS A 28 -8.58 -13.69 -3.29
CA HIS A 28 -8.08 -14.60 -2.26
C HIS A 28 -9.18 -15.49 -1.67
N ILE A 29 -10.43 -15.00 -1.63
CA ILE A 29 -11.60 -15.79 -1.19
C ILE A 29 -12.07 -16.77 -2.28
N LEU A 30 -11.91 -16.39 -3.55
CA LEU A 30 -12.48 -17.11 -4.70
C LEU A 30 -11.54 -18.16 -5.31
N ILE A 31 -10.22 -17.99 -5.19
CA ILE A 31 -9.22 -18.80 -5.89
C ILE A 31 -8.19 -19.32 -4.88
N THR A 32 -8.09 -20.65 -4.76
CA THR A 32 -7.04 -21.32 -4.00
C THR A 32 -5.71 -21.23 -4.78
N ASP A 33 -4.62 -20.85 -4.11
CA ASP A 33 -3.27 -20.64 -4.70
C ASP A 33 -3.16 -19.49 -5.73
N ASP A 34 -3.79 -18.36 -5.45
CA ASP A 34 -3.78 -17.20 -6.35
C ASP A 34 -2.47 -16.38 -6.33
N VAL A 35 -1.47 -16.84 -7.07
CA VAL A 35 -0.18 -16.14 -7.27
C VAL A 35 -0.38 -14.73 -7.83
N ILE A 36 -1.36 -14.54 -8.71
CA ILE A 36 -1.64 -13.22 -9.32
C ILE A 36 -2.27 -12.29 -8.28
N GLY A 37 -3.16 -12.81 -7.43
CA GLY A 37 -3.70 -12.11 -6.26
C GLY A 37 -2.60 -11.60 -5.34
N ASN A 38 -1.63 -12.44 -5.01
CA ASN A 38 -0.47 -12.05 -4.20
C ASN A 38 0.33 -10.91 -4.86
N GLY A 39 0.57 -10.98 -6.17
CA GLY A 39 1.22 -9.89 -6.91
C GLY A 39 0.43 -8.57 -6.85
N LEU A 40 -0.90 -8.62 -6.99
CA LEU A 40 -1.77 -7.46 -6.90
C LEU A 40 -1.73 -6.80 -5.50
N ILE A 41 -1.62 -7.58 -4.43
CA ILE A 41 -1.44 -7.06 -3.06
C ILE A 41 -0.14 -6.28 -2.97
N PHE A 42 0.98 -6.82 -3.46
CA PHE A 42 2.27 -6.13 -3.43
C PHE A 42 2.25 -4.81 -4.19
N PHE A 43 1.77 -4.81 -5.44
CA PHE A 43 1.65 -3.58 -6.23
C PHE A 43 0.69 -2.58 -5.58
N GLY A 44 -0.43 -3.06 -5.05
CA GLY A 44 -1.40 -2.24 -4.34
C GLY A 44 -0.81 -1.55 -3.11
N LEU A 45 -0.04 -2.28 -2.31
CA LEU A 45 0.61 -1.75 -1.10
C LEU A 45 1.69 -0.71 -1.43
N ILE A 46 2.47 -0.89 -2.50
CA ILE A 46 3.47 0.10 -2.96
C ILE A 46 2.78 1.42 -3.33
N PHE A 47 1.69 1.35 -4.11
CA PHE A 47 0.95 2.54 -4.52
C PHE A 47 0.24 3.21 -3.33
N PHE A 48 -0.34 2.41 -2.45
CA PHE A 48 -0.97 2.92 -1.24
C PHE A 48 0.05 3.62 -0.32
N GLN A 49 1.23 3.04 -0.13
CA GLN A 49 2.30 3.62 0.67
C GLN A 49 2.80 4.95 0.11
N ASN A 50 2.99 5.05 -1.21
CA ASN A 50 3.40 6.32 -1.84
C ASN A 50 2.35 7.43 -1.62
N SER A 51 1.07 7.07 -1.67
CA SER A 51 -0.01 8.03 -1.41
C SER A 51 -0.07 8.45 0.06
N LEU A 52 0.08 7.50 0.99
CA LEU A 52 0.16 7.78 2.42
C LEU A 52 1.34 8.68 2.74
N TYR A 53 2.54 8.35 2.27
CA TYR A 53 3.73 9.18 2.49
C TYR A 53 3.52 10.62 2.03
N TYR A 54 2.85 10.79 0.89
CA TYR A 54 2.49 12.09 0.38
C TYR A 54 1.49 12.83 1.29
N MET A 55 0.44 12.16 1.76
CA MET A 55 -0.52 12.75 2.72
C MET A 55 0.16 13.10 4.04
N GLU A 56 0.95 12.19 4.61
CA GLU A 56 1.68 12.41 5.86
C GLU A 56 2.63 13.60 5.76
N SER A 57 3.34 13.75 4.64
CA SER A 57 4.24 14.89 4.42
C SER A 57 3.55 16.25 4.47
N LYS A 58 2.23 16.28 4.24
CA LYS A 58 1.42 17.50 4.17
C LYS A 58 0.62 17.75 5.44
N PHE A 59 0.24 16.71 6.17
CA PHE A 59 -0.67 16.80 7.31
C PHE A 59 -0.04 16.47 8.67
N LEU A 60 1.07 15.73 8.71
CA LEU A 60 1.69 15.26 9.95
C LEU A 60 3.00 15.98 10.26
N SER A 61 3.31 16.10 11.55
CA SER A 61 4.64 16.51 12.01
C SER A 61 5.69 15.41 11.75
N GLU A 62 6.97 15.76 11.77
CA GLU A 62 8.05 14.79 11.50
C GLU A 62 8.07 13.60 12.47
N LYS A 63 7.64 13.81 13.72
CA LYS A 63 7.56 12.75 14.74
C LYS A 63 6.42 11.77 14.44
N GLU A 64 5.25 12.29 14.09
CA GLU A 64 4.07 11.47 13.73
C GLU A 64 4.34 10.67 12.46
N ARG A 65 4.91 11.30 11.42
CA ARG A 65 5.33 10.63 10.18
C ARG A 65 6.29 9.47 10.45
N ARG A 66 7.23 9.63 11.40
CA ARG A 66 8.15 8.55 11.77
C ARG A 66 7.40 7.37 12.38
N ILE A 67 6.45 7.62 13.27
CA ILE A 67 5.66 6.56 13.91
C ILE A 67 4.82 5.82 12.86
N VAL A 68 4.14 6.53 11.96
CA VAL A 68 3.29 5.90 10.93
C VAL A 68 4.13 5.07 9.96
N ASN A 69 5.26 5.59 9.47
CA ASN A 69 6.16 4.83 8.61
C ASN A 69 6.69 3.55 9.30
N TRP A 70 7.08 3.64 10.57
CA TRP A 70 7.54 2.46 11.33
C TRP A 70 6.43 1.42 11.51
N SER A 71 5.21 1.87 11.84
CA SER A 71 4.04 1.00 11.94
C SER A 71 3.72 0.31 10.61
N PHE A 72 3.71 1.06 9.51
CA PHE A 72 3.47 0.51 8.17
C PHE A 72 4.53 -0.52 7.79
N PHE A 73 5.81 -0.21 8.00
CA PHE A 73 6.91 -1.13 7.70
C PHE A 73 6.84 -2.41 8.53
N SER A 74 6.46 -2.30 9.81
CA SER A 74 6.26 -3.47 10.68
C SER A 74 5.15 -4.39 10.17
N LEU A 75 4.00 -3.84 9.76
CA LEU A 75 2.88 -4.60 9.21
C LEU A 75 3.25 -5.26 7.88
N MET A 76 3.95 -4.54 7.00
CA MET A 76 4.46 -5.07 5.74
C MET A 76 5.39 -6.27 5.96
N THR A 77 6.27 -6.17 6.96
CA THR A 77 7.18 -7.26 7.35
C THR A 77 6.41 -8.48 7.85
N ILE A 78 5.38 -8.30 8.68
CA ILE A 78 4.53 -9.40 9.18
C ILE A 78 3.82 -10.10 8.01
N ILE A 79 3.21 -9.32 7.10
CA ILE A 79 2.51 -9.86 5.92
C ILE A 79 3.48 -10.64 5.04
N LEU A 80 4.71 -10.14 4.84
CA LEU A 80 5.77 -10.83 4.09
C LEU A 80 6.16 -12.16 4.73
N ILE A 81 6.36 -12.20 6.05
CA ILE A 81 6.71 -13.43 6.77
C ILE A 81 5.59 -14.46 6.65
N ILE A 82 4.35 -14.05 6.90
CA ILE A 82 3.16 -14.91 6.79
C ILE A 82 3.05 -15.43 5.36
N GLY A 83 3.06 -14.54 4.37
CA GLY A 83 2.97 -14.92 2.96
C GLY A 83 4.09 -15.87 2.53
N PHE A 84 5.30 -15.74 3.07
CA PHE A 84 6.40 -16.67 2.80
C PHE A 84 6.24 -18.04 3.48
N THR A 85 5.60 -18.10 4.66
CA THR A 85 5.36 -19.38 5.36
C THR A 85 4.18 -20.19 4.82
N PHE A 86 3.22 -19.55 4.15
CA PHE A 86 2.02 -20.20 3.62
C PHE A 86 2.08 -20.46 2.10
N VAL A 87 3.16 -20.06 1.42
CA VAL A 87 3.52 -20.42 0.03
C VAL A 87 4.54 -21.55 0.06
#